data_AF-A0A382S2N3-F1
#
_entry.id   AF-A0A382S2N3-F1
#
_cell.length_a   1.000
_cell.length_b   1.000
_cell.length_c   1.000
_cell.angle_alpha   90.00
_cell.angle_beta   90.00
_cell.angle_gamma   90.00
#
_symmetry.space_group_name_H-M   'P 1'
#
loop_
_entity.id
_entity.type
_entity.pdbx_description
1 polymer ?
#
loop_
_entity_poly.entity_id
_entity_poly.type
_entity_poly.pdbx_seq_one_letter_code
_entity_poly.pdbx_strand_id
1 'polypeptide(L)'
;MADIEHFNIDINDLTIGEIVEIEERTGLPLDALGQADKPKGKMLQALAYISKRRDNPEFTWEMAGALKISTDSTPVDPSDGDE
;
A
#
# COMPACT_ATOMS: atom_id res chain seq x y z
N MET A 1 -21.25 -11.15 -2.43
CA MET A 1 -19.84 -11.42 -2.08
C MET A 1 -19.11 -10.14 -2.41
N ALA A 2 -18.59 -9.43 -1.41
CA ALA A 2 -17.87 -8.19 -1.66
C ALA A 2 -16.42 -8.58 -1.91
N ASP A 3 -15.94 -8.39 -3.13
CA ASP A 3 -14.53 -8.49 -3.49
C ASP A 3 -13.72 -7.57 -2.56
N ILE A 4 -13.02 -8.19 -1.62
CA ILE A 4 -12.07 -7.49 -0.76
C ILE A 4 -10.79 -7.41 -1.58
N GLU A 5 -10.57 -6.27 -2.21
CA GLU A 5 -9.33 -6.00 -2.95
C GLU A 5 -8.13 -6.15 -2.02
N HIS A 6 -7.30 -7.16 -2.28
CA HIS A 6 -6.07 -7.41 -1.54
C HIS A 6 -5.03 -6.35 -1.94
N PHE A 7 -4.60 -5.55 -0.96
CA PHE A 7 -3.71 -4.42 -1.20
C PHE A 7 -2.24 -4.84 -1.09
N ASN A 8 -1.69 -5.41 -2.18
CA ASN A 8 -0.27 -5.75 -2.29
C ASN A 8 0.51 -4.58 -2.91
N ILE A 9 1.25 -3.84 -2.09
CA ILE A 9 2.05 -2.69 -2.58
C ILE A 9 3.44 -3.17 -2.97
N ASP A 10 3.82 -2.95 -4.22
CA ASP A 10 5.20 -3.09 -4.66
C ASP A 10 5.91 -1.73 -4.60
N ILE A 11 6.88 -1.60 -3.69
CA ILE A 11 7.64 -0.36 -3.48
C ILE A 11 8.55 -0.09 -4.70
N ASN A 12 8.91 -1.13 -5.48
CA ASN A 12 9.76 -1.00 -6.66
C ASN A 12 9.04 -0.38 -7.85
N ASP A 13 7.70 -0.35 -7.83
CA ASP A 13 6.88 0.21 -8.91
C ASP A 13 6.55 1.70 -8.67
N LEU A 14 7.08 2.29 -7.61
CA LEU A 14 6.87 3.71 -7.29
C LEU A 14 7.73 4.62 -8.18
N THR A 15 7.11 5.63 -8.77
CA THR A 15 7.82 6.70 -9.47
C THR A 15 8.52 7.62 -8.47
N ILE A 16 9.54 8.36 -8.94
CA ILE A 16 10.27 9.31 -8.09
C ILE A 16 9.34 10.37 -7.47
N GLY A 17 8.32 10.83 -8.20
CA GLY A 17 7.35 11.80 -7.67
C GLY A 17 6.50 11.21 -6.54
N GLU A 18 6.16 9.93 -6.63
CA GLU A 18 5.43 9.22 -5.57
C GLU A 18 6.31 8.99 -4.35
N ILE A 19 7.59 8.67 -4.54
CA ILE A 19 8.55 8.55 -3.45
C ILE A 19 8.63 9.87 -2.67
N VAL A 20 8.80 11.00 -3.37
CA VAL A 20 8.83 12.32 -2.74
C VAL A 20 7.53 12.59 -1.98
N GLU A 21 6.36 12.29 -2.57
CA GLU A 21 5.08 12.49 -1.89
C GLU A 21 4.94 11.62 -0.62
N ILE A 22 5.48 10.38 -0.63
CA ILE A 22 5.51 9.54 0.57
C ILE A 22 6.43 10.17 1.63
N GLU A 23 7.62 10.60 1.26
CA GLU A 23 8.59 11.20 2.19
C GLU A 23 8.04 12.49 2.81
N GLU A 24 7.39 13.35 2.01
CA GLU A 24 6.73 14.57 2.49
C GLU A 24 5.60 14.27 3.48
N ARG A 25 4.75 13.27 3.18
CA ARG A 25 3.60 12.94 4.02
C ARG A 25 3.98 12.18 5.29
N THR A 26 5.00 11.34 5.21
CA THR A 26 5.47 10.55 6.35
C THR A 26 6.47 11.31 7.21
N GLY A 27 7.18 12.28 6.63
CA GLY A 27 8.29 12.99 7.25
C GLY A 27 9.52 12.11 7.45
N LEU A 28 9.61 10.98 6.75
CA LEU A 28 10.66 10.00 6.86
C LEU A 28 11.22 9.68 5.47
N PRO A 29 12.53 9.46 5.34
CA PRO A 29 13.10 9.00 4.09
C PRO A 29 12.59 7.60 3.73
N LEU A 30 12.55 7.27 2.44
CA LEU A 30 12.11 5.97 1.93
C LEU A 30 12.82 4.80 2.61
N ASP A 31 14.13 4.94 2.85
CA ASP A 31 14.95 3.94 3.55
C ASP A 31 14.46 3.67 4.99
N ALA A 32 13.95 4.70 5.67
CA ALA A 32 13.41 4.57 7.02
C ALA A 32 11.99 3.97 7.04
N LEU A 33 11.26 4.02 5.93
CA LEU A 33 9.88 3.56 5.85
C LEU A 33 9.76 2.02 5.88
N GLY A 34 10.81 1.30 5.48
CA GLY A 34 10.85 -0.18 5.58
C GLY A 34 11.22 -0.74 6.95
N GLN A 35 11.72 0.10 7.86
CA GLN A 35 12.30 -0.36 9.14
C GLN A 35 11.22 -0.89 10.08
N ALA A 36 11.47 -2.06 10.68
CA ALA A 36 10.53 -2.70 11.62
C ALA A 36 10.27 -1.86 12.89
N ASP A 37 11.25 -1.03 13.27
CA ASP A 37 11.21 -0.19 14.46
C ASP A 37 10.45 1.14 14.26
N LYS A 38 10.01 1.44 13.03
CA LYS A 38 9.34 2.70 12.69
C LYS A 38 7.81 2.53 12.57
N PRO A 39 7.03 3.58 12.87
CA PRO A 39 5.58 3.52 12.79
C PRO A 39 5.12 3.37 11.33
N LYS A 40 4.61 2.18 10.98
CA LYS A 40 4.19 1.83 9.61
C LYS A 40 2.84 2.41 9.20
N GLY A 41 2.04 2.94 10.13
CA GLY A 41 0.68 3.42 9.83
C GLY A 41 0.65 4.51 8.76
N LYS A 42 1.49 5.55 8.89
CA LYS A 42 1.59 6.62 7.88
C LYS A 42 2.13 6.13 6.54
N MET A 43 3.08 5.20 6.57
CA MET A 43 3.61 4.57 5.36
C MET A 43 2.50 3.82 4.61
N LEU A 44 1.77 2.95 5.31
CA LEU A 44 0.67 2.18 4.73
C LEU A 44 -0.41 3.09 4.16
N GLN A 45 -0.75 4.17 4.87
CA GLN A 45 -1.69 5.17 4.36
C GLN A 45 -1.16 5.87 3.11
N ALA A 46 0.13 6.21 3.05
CA ALA A 46 0.73 6.85 1.87
C ALA A 46 0.77 5.94 0.66
N LEU A 47 1.18 4.70 0.86
CA LEU A 47 1.19 3.70 -0.19
C LEU A 47 -0.23 3.41 -0.70
N ALA A 48 -1.20 3.32 0.21
CA ALA A 48 -2.60 3.15 -0.13
C ALA A 48 -3.18 4.31 -0.92
N TYR A 49 -2.86 5.53 -0.49
CA TYR A 49 -3.22 6.74 -1.20
C TYR A 49 -2.70 6.73 -2.63
N ILE A 50 -1.40 6.49 -2.80
CA ILE A 50 -0.73 6.56 -4.10
C ILE A 50 -1.23 5.48 -5.05
N SER A 51 -1.25 4.22 -4.59
CA SER A 51 -1.68 3.09 -5.40
C SER A 51 -3.14 3.26 -5.87
N LYS A 52 -4.05 3.67 -4.98
CA LYS A 52 -5.45 3.92 -5.35
C LYS A 52 -5.59 5.18 -6.21
N ARG A 53 -4.77 6.20 -6.02
CA ARG A 53 -4.81 7.44 -6.81
C ARG A 53 -4.39 7.22 -8.27
N ARG A 54 -3.54 6.22 -8.54
CA ARG A 54 -3.19 5.80 -9.92
C ARG A 54 -4.42 5.39 -10.72
N ASP A 55 -5.34 4.67 -10.08
CA ASP A 55 -6.56 4.17 -10.69
C ASP A 55 -7.71 5.19 -10.57
N ASN A 56 -7.76 5.91 -9.44
CA ASN A 56 -8.83 6.84 -9.08
C ASN A 56 -8.25 8.20 -8.65
N PRO A 57 -8.15 9.20 -9.54
CA PRO A 57 -7.55 10.50 -9.21
C PRO A 57 -8.33 11.30 -8.14
N GLU A 58 -9.59 10.95 -7.89
CA GLU A 58 -10.43 11.51 -6.82
C GLU A 58 -10.17 10.87 -5.44
N PHE A 59 -9.36 9.80 -5.39
CA PHE A 59 -9.04 9.15 -4.12
C PHE A 59 -8.30 10.12 -3.20
N THR A 60 -8.75 10.23 -1.96
CA THR A 60 -8.20 11.18 -0.98
C THR A 60 -7.37 10.48 0.09
N TRP A 61 -6.55 11.27 0.77
CA TRP A 61 -5.73 10.78 1.88
C TRP A 61 -6.56 10.22 3.04
N GLU A 62 -7.71 10.82 3.31
CA GLU A 62 -8.64 10.38 4.35
C GLU A 62 -9.25 9.01 4.00
N MET A 63 -9.57 8.80 2.72
CA MET A 63 -10.03 7.49 2.23
C MET A 63 -8.96 6.42 2.42
N ALA A 64 -7.68 6.75 2.19
CA ALA A 64 -6.56 5.85 2.44
C ALA A 64 -6.47 5.41 3.90
N GLY A 65 -6.71 6.33 4.85
CA GLY A 65 -6.69 6.04 6.29
C GLY A 65 -7.88 5.24 6.78
N ALA A 66 -8.97 5.21 6.02
CA ALA A 66 -10.15 4.39 6.30
C ALA A 66 -10.00 2.93 5.84
N LEU A 67 -8.94 2.61 5.09
CA LEU A 67 -8.68 1.25 4.61
C LEU A 67 -8.27 0.34 5.78
N LYS A 68 -8.84 -0.85 5.79
CA LYS A 68 -8.51 -1.89 6.77
C LYS A 68 -7.34 -2.71 6.25
N ILE A 69 -6.31 -2.85 7.08
CA ILE A 69 -5.20 -3.75 6.82
C ILE A 69 -5.67 -5.16 7.18
N SER A 70 -5.92 -6.00 6.18
CA SER A 70 -6.12 -7.44 6.41
C SER A 70 -4.78 -8.14 6.26
N THR A 71 -4.15 -8.52 7.37
CA THR A 71 -2.97 -9.40 7.42
C THR A 71 -3.36 -10.87 7.21
N ASP A 72 -4.14 -11.16 6.18
CA ASP A 72 -4.33 -12.53 5.74
C ASP A 72 -3.29 -12.81 4.66
N SER A 73 -2.13 -13.29 5.09
CA SER A 73 -1.18 -13.96 4.23
C SER A 73 -1.75 -15.35 3.91
N THR A 74 -2.79 -15.43 3.08
CA THR A 74 -3.06 -16.66 2.36
C THR A 74 -2.13 -16.68 1.17
N PRO A 75 -1.07 -17.51 1.16
CA PRO A 75 -0.34 -17.79 -0.07
C PRO A 75 -1.38 -18.22 -1.10
N VAL A 76 -1.30 -17.63 -2.29
CA VAL A 76 -2.01 -18.07 -3.48
C VAL A 76 -2.01 -19.60 -3.50
N ASP A 77 -3.19 -20.18 -3.40
CA ASP A 77 -3.40 -21.61 -3.40
C ASP A 77 -2.85 -22.18 -4.72
N PRO A 78 -1.79 -23.03 -4.71
CA PRO A 78 -1.28 -23.64 -5.92
C PRO A 78 -2.06 -24.93 -6.25
N SER A 79 -3.40 -24.87 -6.24
CA SER A 79 -4.26 -25.94 -6.75
C SER A 79 -5.03 -25.48 -7.99
N ASP A 80 -4.36 -24.73 -8.88
CA ASP A 80 -4.60 -24.82 -10.32
C ASP A 80 -3.59 -25.85 -10.85
N GLY A 81 -3.95 -27.14 -10.73
CA GLY A 81 -3.04 -28.25 -10.94
C GLY A 81 -3.79 -29.57 -11.02
N ASP A 82 -4.22 -29.87 -12.25
CA ASP A 82 -4.52 -31.18 -12.84
C ASP A 82 -5.77 -31.97 -12.37
N GLU A 83 -6.68 -32.09 -13.36
CA GLU A 83 -7.51 -33.25 -13.76
C GLU A 83 -8.83 -33.56 -13.02
#